data_AF-A0A914JB13-F1
#
_entry.id   AF-A0A914JB13-F1
#
_cell.length_a   1.000
_cell.length_b   1.000
_cell.length_c   1.000
_cell.angle_alpha   90.00
_cell.angle_beta   90.00
_cell.angle_gamma   90.00
#
_symmetry.space_group_name_H-M   'P 1'
#
loop_
_entity.id
_entity.type
_entity.pdbx_description
1 polymer ?
#
loop_
_entity_poly.entity_id
_entity_poly.type
_entity_poly.pdbx_seq_one_letter_code
_entity_poly.pdbx_strand_id
1 'polypeptide(L)'
;MWCTNETLLKIPKKEVIKPCAPWEHWCTTAITTSLNSFTSVSRSCAVRCPINCESVGYGQNQVTCADCCKNNTCNDQFSVDYYKTVMARQYTGWSQPGASEKEFNRKSNIRFPY
;
A
#
# COMPACT_ATOMS: atom_id res chain seq x y z
N MET A 1 13.85 -13.63 -12.40
CA MET A 1 13.09 -13.59 -11.13
C MET A 1 11.62 -13.72 -11.46
N TRP A 2 10.85 -14.40 -10.61
CA TRP A 2 9.41 -14.59 -10.80
C TRP A 2 8.65 -14.05 -9.60
N CYS A 3 7.58 -13.30 -9.84
CA CYS A 3 6.69 -12.80 -8.80
C CYS A 3 5.25 -13.23 -9.07
N THR A 4 4.47 -13.34 -8.01
CA THR A 4 3.03 -13.51 -8.12
C THR A 4 2.42 -12.22 -8.69
N ASN A 5 1.48 -12.36 -9.64
CA ASN A 5 0.79 -11.27 -10.33
C ASN A 5 -0.73 -11.52 -10.28
N GLU A 6 -1.25 -11.69 -9.06
CA GLU A 6 -2.68 -11.86 -8.82
C GLU A 6 -3.18 -10.89 -7.75
N THR A 7 -4.44 -10.49 -7.92
CA THR A 7 -5.24 -9.81 -6.90
C THR A 7 -6.01 -10.87 -6.09
N LEU A 8 -6.78 -10.48 -5.07
CA LEU A 8 -7.41 -11.32 -4.02
C LEU A 8 -7.89 -12.74 -4.34
N LEU A 9 -8.20 -13.05 -5.59
CA LEU A 9 -8.65 -14.37 -6.01
C LEU A 9 -7.48 -15.36 -5.92
N LYS A 10 -7.74 -16.50 -5.29
CA LYS A 10 -6.77 -17.60 -5.21
C LYS A 10 -6.78 -18.35 -6.54
N ILE A 11 -5.92 -17.96 -7.47
CA ILE A 11 -5.79 -18.61 -8.78
C ILE A 11 -4.60 -19.59 -8.70
N PRO A 12 -4.58 -20.68 -9.48
CA PRO A 12 -3.43 -21.57 -9.49
C PRO A 12 -2.14 -20.83 -9.82
N LYS A 13 -1.10 -21.01 -9.00
CA LYS A 13 0.21 -20.33 -9.14
C LYS A 13 0.78 -20.30 -10.56
N LYS A 14 0.60 -21.39 -11.31
CA LYS A 14 1.10 -21.51 -12.69
C LYS A 14 0.48 -20.51 -13.66
N GLU A 15 -0.70 -19.99 -13.36
CA GLU A 15 -1.46 -19.06 -14.20
C GLU A 15 -1.19 -17.59 -13.84
N VAL A 16 -0.59 -17.34 -12.66
CA VAL A 16 -0.42 -15.99 -12.09
C VAL A 16 1.03 -15.58 -11.86
N ILE A 17 1.97 -16.51 -12.00
CA ILE A 17 3.39 -16.19 -11.93
C ILE A 17 3.81 -15.55 -13.25
N LYS A 18 4.34 -14.33 -13.19
CA LYS A 18 4.95 -13.67 -14.35
C LYS A 18 6.46 -13.52 -14.18
N PRO A 19 7.24 -13.70 -15.25
CA PRO A 19 8.65 -13.34 -15.23
C PRO A 19 8.78 -11.82 -15.09
N CYS A 20 9.66 -11.38 -14.20
CA CYS A 20 10.03 -9.97 -14.08
C CYS A 20 11.04 -9.59 -15.15
N ALA A 21 11.09 -8.29 -15.48
CA ALA A 21 12.15 -7.77 -16.34
C ALA A 21 13.52 -7.94 -15.66
N PRO A 22 14.62 -8.04 -16.43
CA PRO A 22 15.96 -8.28 -15.87
C PRO A 22 16.44 -7.26 -14.82
N TRP A 23 15.94 -6.02 -14.91
CA TRP A 23 16.27 -4.91 -14.00
C TRP A 23 15.30 -4.78 -12.80
N GLU A 24 14.27 -5.62 -12.74
CA GLU A 24 13.34 -5.67 -11.61
C GLU A 24 13.82 -6.73 -10.62
N HIS A 25 14.34 -6.27 -9.48
CA HIS A 25 14.96 -7.14 -8.47
C HIS A 25 14.09 -7.37 -7.23
N TRP A 26 12.85 -6.84 -7.24
CA TRP A 26 11.91 -6.95 -6.13
C TRP A 26 10.54 -7.46 -6.59
N CYS A 27 9.94 -8.32 -5.77
CA CYS A 27 8.50 -8.59 -5.80
C CYS A 27 7.81 -7.66 -4.82
N THR A 28 6.73 -7.01 -5.25
CA THR A 28 5.94 -6.08 -4.44
C THR A 28 4.55 -6.66 -4.16
N THR A 29 4.01 -6.26 -3.01
CA THR A 29 2.59 -6.35 -2.67
C THR A 29 2.15 -4.96 -2.24
N ALA A 30 1.19 -4.37 -2.94
CA ALA A 30 0.57 -3.11 -2.54
C ALA A 30 -0.86 -3.38 -2.08
N ILE A 31 -1.19 -2.91 -0.89
CA ILE A 31 -2.51 -3.05 -0.27
C ILE A 31 -3.12 -1.67 -0.21
N THR A 32 -4.30 -1.53 -0.80
CA THR A 32 -5.04 -0.28 -0.83
C THR A 32 -6.27 -0.41 0.07
N THR A 33 -6.43 0.59 0.92
CA THR A 33 -7.63 0.81 1.72
C THR A 33 -8.25 2.15 1.34
N SER A 34 -9.57 2.24 1.46
CA SER A 34 -10.33 3.48 1.33
C SER A 34 -11.23 3.61 2.54
N LEU A 35 -11.13 4.74 3.26
CA LEU A 35 -11.87 4.97 4.50
C LEU A 35 -11.66 3.83 5.53
N ASN A 36 -10.40 3.40 5.70
CA ASN A 36 -10.00 2.26 6.54
C ASN A 36 -10.63 0.90 6.16
N SER A 37 -11.32 0.83 5.03
CA SER A 37 -11.87 -0.41 4.49
C SER A 37 -10.95 -0.97 3.42
N PHE A 38 -10.68 -2.27 3.48
CA PHE A 38 -9.89 -2.94 2.45
C PHE A 38 -10.55 -2.81 1.08
N THR A 39 -9.78 -2.38 0.08
CA THR A 39 -10.28 -2.14 -1.28
C THR A 39 -9.65 -3.13 -2.26
N SER A 40 -8.32 -3.23 -2.25
CA SER A 40 -7.61 -4.07 -3.20
C SER A 40 -6.22 -4.47 -2.70
N VAL A 41 -5.71 -5.53 -3.31
CA VAL A 41 -4.30 -5.92 -3.22
C VAL A 41 -3.79 -6.11 -4.64
N SER A 42 -2.63 -5.52 -4.96
CA SER A 42 -1.93 -5.72 -6.22
C SER A 42 -0.54 -6.26 -5.95
N ARG A 43 -0.06 -7.09 -6.86
CA ARG A 43 1.25 -7.74 -6.76
C ARG A 43 1.97 -7.59 -8.08
N SER A 44 3.24 -7.18 -8.03
CA SER A 44 4.02 -6.95 -9.25
C SER A 44 5.51 -7.16 -9.02
N CYS A 45 6.26 -6.98 -10.09
CA CYS A 45 7.70 -6.78 -10.03
C CYS A 45 8.00 -5.28 -9.87
N ALA A 46 9.16 -4.94 -9.31
CA ALA A 46 9.63 -3.57 -9.21
C ALA A 46 11.15 -3.45 -9.23
N VAL A 47 11.63 -2.29 -9.69
CA VAL A 47 13.06 -1.92 -9.70
C VAL A 47 13.56 -1.56 -8.30
N ARG A 48 12.70 -0.89 -7.51
CA ARG A 48 12.95 -0.48 -6.13
C ARG A 48 11.83 -0.98 -5.23
N CYS A 49 12.09 -1.02 -3.93
CA CYS A 49 11.11 -1.45 -2.96
C CYS A 49 10.42 -0.23 -2.30
N PRO A 50 9.16 0.07 -2.66
CA PRO A 50 8.37 1.10 -1.98
C PRO A 50 7.82 0.54 -0.66
N ILE A 51 8.58 0.60 0.43
CA ILE A 51 8.11 0.16 1.77
C ILE A 51 7.17 1.20 2.40
N ASN A 52 6.99 2.35 1.73
CA ASN A 52 6.19 3.46 2.22
C ASN A 52 4.68 3.21 2.06
N CYS A 53 3.92 3.90 2.91
CA CYS A 53 2.49 4.09 2.74
C CYS A 53 2.25 5.46 2.14
N GLU A 54 1.48 5.50 1.05
CA GLU A 54 1.05 6.73 0.40
C GLU A 54 -0.44 6.93 0.65
N SER A 55 -0.78 8.13 1.13
CA SER A 55 -2.18 8.54 1.30
C SER A 55 -2.52 9.56 0.21
N VAL A 56 -3.59 9.30 -0.52
CA VAL A 56 -4.10 10.19 -1.57
C VAL A 56 -5.55 10.55 -1.24
N GLY A 57 -5.89 11.82 -1.37
CA GLY A 57 -7.26 12.32 -1.28
C GLY A 57 -7.46 13.42 -0.24
N TYR A 58 -8.30 14.39 -0.61
CA TYR A 58 -8.82 15.44 0.27
C TYR A 58 -10.18 14.98 0.82
N GLY A 59 -10.20 14.28 1.95
CA GLY A 59 -11.41 13.76 2.60
C GLY A 59 -11.84 12.34 2.19
N GLN A 60 -11.28 11.80 1.10
CA GLN A 60 -11.30 10.36 0.85
C GLN A 60 -9.95 9.79 1.30
N ASN A 61 -9.91 9.14 2.46
CA ASN A 61 -8.67 8.54 2.99
C ASN A 61 -8.34 7.26 2.22
N GLN A 62 -7.79 7.39 1.01
CA GLN A 62 -7.25 6.26 0.27
C GLN A 62 -5.77 6.09 0.63
N VAL A 63 -5.45 4.99 1.31
CA VAL A 63 -4.08 4.67 1.72
C VAL A 63 -3.62 3.42 0.99
N THR A 64 -2.48 3.51 0.31
CA THR A 64 -1.80 2.37 -0.29
C THR A 64 -0.48 2.15 0.42
N CYS A 65 -0.34 1.01 1.09
CA CYS A 65 0.91 0.58 1.71
C CYS A 65 1.52 -0.56 0.88
N ALA A 66 2.82 -0.50 0.65
CA ALA A 66 3.53 -1.54 -0.07
C ALA A 66 4.58 -2.25 0.78
N ASP A 67 4.80 -3.51 0.46
CA ASP A 67 5.81 -4.39 1.04
C ASP A 67 6.52 -5.15 -0.07
N CYS A 68 7.80 -5.48 0.13
CA CYS A 68 8.57 -6.14 -0.92
C CYS A 68 9.63 -7.10 -0.40
N CYS A 69 10.00 -8.01 -1.30
CA CYS A 69 10.91 -9.11 -1.03
C CYS A 69 11.66 -9.49 -2.32
N LYS A 70 12.77 -10.24 -2.22
CA LYS A 70 13.67 -10.53 -3.36
C LYS A 70 13.62 -11.98 -3.87
N ASN A 71 12.96 -12.87 -3.13
CA ASN A 71 12.95 -14.29 -3.47
C ASN A 71 11.85 -14.59 -4.50
N ASN A 72 12.02 -15.64 -5.30
CA ASN A 72 11.00 -16.02 -6.27
C ASN A 72 9.66 -16.30 -5.56
N THR A 73 8.58 -15.71 -6.04
CA THR A 73 7.20 -15.88 -5.52
C THR A 73 7.03 -15.55 -4.03
N CYS A 74 7.90 -14.72 -3.47
CA CYS A 74 7.86 -14.37 -2.04
C CYS A 74 6.66 -13.50 -1.65
N ASN A 75 6.01 -12.85 -2.62
CA ASN A 75 4.84 -12.00 -2.43
C ASN A 75 3.51 -12.77 -2.44
N ASP A 76 3.54 -14.10 -2.25
CA ASP A 76 2.40 -15.02 -2.33
C ASP A 76 1.58 -15.13 -1.01
N GLN A 77 1.71 -14.16 -0.10
CA GLN A 77 1.01 -14.19 1.18
C GLN A 77 -0.36 -13.51 1.09
N PHE A 78 -1.41 -14.25 1.48
CA PHE A 78 -2.81 -13.81 1.42
C PHE A 78 -3.47 -13.67 2.80
N SER A 79 -2.72 -13.83 3.89
CA SER A 79 -3.32 -13.77 5.22
C SER A 79 -3.75 -12.36 5.59
N VAL A 80 -4.91 -12.25 6.24
CA VAL A 80 -5.40 -10.98 6.77
C VAL A 80 -4.41 -10.38 7.77
N ASP A 81 -3.74 -11.21 8.57
CA ASP A 81 -2.75 -10.76 9.56
C ASP A 81 -1.52 -10.11 8.91
N TYR A 82 -1.09 -10.63 7.76
CA TYR A 82 -0.05 -10.00 6.97
C TYR A 82 -0.51 -8.63 6.48
N TYR A 83 -1.72 -8.53 5.93
CA TYR A 83 -2.24 -7.26 5.45
C TYR A 83 -2.36 -6.22 6.57
N LYS A 84 -2.82 -6.63 7.77
CA LYS A 84 -2.84 -5.76 8.96
C LYS A 84 -1.43 -5.27 9.33
N THR A 85 -0.42 -6.14 9.25
CA THR A 85 0.98 -5.78 9.56
C THR A 85 1.55 -4.75 8.58
N VAL A 86 1.25 -4.90 7.29
CA VAL A 86 1.67 -3.91 6.28
C VAL A 86 0.92 -2.59 6.49
N MET A 87 -0.39 -2.64 6.71
CA MET A 87 -1.22 -1.46 6.93
C MET A 87 -0.96 -0.78 8.29
N ALA A 88 -0.36 -1.43 9.27
CA ALA A 88 0.03 -0.79 10.54
C ALA A 88 1.05 0.35 10.36
N ARG A 89 1.76 0.36 9.22
CA ARG A 89 2.69 1.44 8.83
C ARG A 89 1.97 2.68 8.31
N GLN A 90 0.64 2.60 8.09
CA GLN A 90 -0.12 3.73 7.60
C GLN A 90 0.00 4.90 8.57
N TYR A 91 0.43 6.03 8.03
CA TYR A 91 0.29 7.31 8.70
C TYR A 91 -0.87 8.01 8.01
N THR A 92 -2.08 7.91 8.58
CA THR A 92 -3.23 8.64 8.05
C THR A 92 -3.03 10.13 8.32
N GLY A 93 -2.57 10.86 7.30
CA GLY A 93 -2.20 12.27 7.40
C GLY A 93 -3.35 13.26 7.62
N TRP A 94 -4.60 12.78 7.71
CA TRP A 94 -5.78 13.65 7.83
C TRP A 94 -6.64 13.37 9.07
N SER A 95 -6.24 12.47 9.97
CA SER A 95 -6.92 12.30 11.25
C SER A 95 -6.50 13.32 12.30
N GLN A 96 -5.33 13.94 12.13
CA GLN A 96 -4.86 15.04 12.96
C GLN A 96 -4.09 16.03 12.09
N PRO A 97 -4.41 17.33 12.13
CA PRO A 97 -3.65 18.34 11.40
C PRO A 97 -2.23 18.41 11.94
N GLY A 98 -1.27 18.59 11.03
CA GLY A 98 0.12 18.86 11.43
C GLY A 98 0.22 20.12 12.29
N ALA A 99 1.30 20.27 13.08
CA ALA A 99 1.45 21.42 13.98
C ALA A 99 1.37 22.77 13.24
N SER A 100 2.01 22.88 12.07
CA SER A 100 1.98 24.07 11.22
C SER A 100 0.61 24.28 10.56
N GLU A 101 -0.08 23.19 10.24
CA GLU A 101 -1.42 23.21 9.64
C GLU A 101 -2.48 23.67 10.66
N LYS A 102 -2.36 23.25 11.92
CA LYS A 102 -3.20 23.77 13.03
C LYS A 102 -3.12 25.29 13.14
N GLU A 103 -1.91 25.84 13.04
CA GLU A 103 -1.70 27.28 13.14
C GLU A 103 -2.27 28.02 11.92
N PHE A 104 -2.08 27.49 10.71
CA PHE A 104 -2.67 28.01 9.49
C PHE A 104 -4.21 27.97 9.54
N ASN A 105 -4.80 26.85 9.96
CA ASN A 105 -6.25 26.67 10.05
C ASN A 105 -6.87 27.65 11.06
N ARG A 106 -6.19 27.90 12.19
CA ARG A 106 -6.61 28.91 13.18
C ARG A 106 -6.57 30.33 12.62
N LYS A 107 -5.53 30.70 11.86
CA LYS A 107 -5.40 32.03 11.24
C LYS A 107 -6.41 32.25 10.10
N SER A 108 -6.70 31.19 9.33
CA SER A 108 -7.57 31.25 8.15
C SER A 108 -9.04 30.92 8.44
N ASN A 109 -9.42 30.74 9.72
CA ASN A 109 -10.77 30.37 10.15
C ASN A 109 -11.29 29.07 9.47
N ILE A 110 -10.39 28.12 9.20
CA ILE A 110 -10.69 26.83 8.57
C ILE A 110 -10.99 25.80 9.66
N ARG A 111 -12.13 25.10 9.56
CA ARG A 111 -12.64 24.13 10.56
C ARG A 111 -12.19 22.67 10.33
N PHE A 112 -11.06 22.45 9.67
CA PHE A 112 -10.60 21.13 9.18
C PHE A 112 -9.29 20.68 9.85
N PRO A 113 -9.01 19.37 9.94
CA PRO A 113 -9.84 18.33 10.55
C PRO A 113 -9.65 18.34 12.08
N TYR A 114 -10.69 18.06 12.85
CA TYR A 114 -10.57 17.94 14.32
C TYR A 114 -9.90 16.63 14.70
#